data_AF-A0A972CNS6-F1
#
_entry.id   AF-A0A972CNS6-F1
#
_cell.length_a   1.000
_cell.length_b   1.000
_cell.length_c   1.000
_cell.angle_alpha   90.00
_cell.angle_beta   90.00
_cell.angle_gamma   90.00
#
_symmetry.space_group_name_H-M   'P 1'
#
loop_
_entity.id
_entity.type
_entity.pdbx_description
1 polymer ?
#
loop_
_entity_poly.entity_id
_entity_poly.type
_entity_poly.pdbx_seq_one_letter_code
_entity_poly.pdbx_strand_id
1 'polypeptide(L)'
;MELFKEDGWSLAMIERKEAEENRIIVKIMGDEYVIRGTDSPEYIERVVSYVEGIIDAINESQNNKLNKCQVAVLAALRIADELYKLRQEYQYLDDLLKESK
;
A
#
# COMPACT_ATOMS: atom_id res chain seq x y z
N MET A 1 0.93 -55.74 -26.71
CA MET A 1 -0.42 -55.93 -26.11
C MET A 1 -0.14 -56.10 -24.63
N GLU A 2 -0.21 -55.09 -23.77
CA GLU A 2 -0.98 -53.85 -23.60
C GLU A 2 -0.02 -52.65 -23.44
N LEU A 3 -0.16 -51.55 -24.19
CA LEU A 3 -0.95 -50.33 -23.91
C LEU A 3 -0.41 -49.43 -22.78
N PHE A 4 0.20 -48.32 -23.20
CA PHE A 4 0.07 -46.95 -22.66
C PHE A 4 0.17 -46.71 -21.14
N LYS A 5 1.17 -45.89 -20.74
CA LYS A 5 0.93 -44.46 -20.48
C LYS A 5 2.24 -43.68 -20.36
N GLU A 6 2.46 -42.80 -21.34
CA GLU A 6 3.20 -41.56 -21.12
C GLU A 6 2.45 -40.74 -20.08
N ASP A 7 3.09 -40.45 -18.96
CA ASP A 7 2.80 -39.25 -18.20
C ASP A 7 4.20 -38.65 -17.95
N GLY A 8 4.63 -37.62 -18.69
CA GLY A 8 4.11 -36.28 -18.49
C GLY A 8 4.74 -35.55 -17.29
N TRP A 9 5.69 -36.17 -16.58
CA TRP A 9 6.22 -35.65 -15.31
C TRP A 9 7.74 -35.43 -15.35
N SER A 10 8.21 -34.45 -16.12
CA SER A 10 9.53 -33.83 -15.88
C SER A 10 9.62 -32.35 -16.30
N LEU A 11 8.49 -31.70 -16.62
CA LEU A 11 8.49 -30.29 -17.08
C LEU A 11 7.40 -29.42 -16.42
N ALA A 12 6.96 -29.78 -15.21
CA ALA A 12 6.02 -28.98 -14.43
C ALA A 12 6.53 -28.65 -13.01
N MET A 13 7.85 -28.76 -12.77
CA MET A 13 8.48 -27.96 -11.73
C MET A 13 8.74 -26.57 -12.31
N ILE A 14 7.66 -25.85 -12.59
CA ILE A 14 7.71 -24.39 -12.63
C ILE A 14 8.06 -24.04 -11.19
N GLU A 15 9.32 -23.68 -10.94
CA GLU A 15 9.66 -22.84 -9.81
C GLU A 15 8.81 -21.58 -9.96
N ARG A 16 7.59 -21.61 -9.39
CA ARG A 16 6.97 -20.39 -8.91
C ARG A 16 7.93 -19.95 -7.83
N LYS A 17 8.87 -19.08 -8.21
CA LYS A 17 9.55 -18.21 -7.28
C LYS A 17 8.41 -17.40 -6.64
N GLU A 18 7.83 -17.94 -5.56
CA GLU A 18 6.98 -17.17 -4.68
C GLU A 18 7.83 -15.95 -4.34
N ALA A 19 7.40 -14.78 -4.81
CA ALA A 19 7.98 -13.54 -4.35
C ALA A 19 7.89 -13.60 -2.83
N GLU A 20 9.01 -13.54 -2.11
CA GLU A 20 9.06 -13.59 -0.66
C GLU A 20 8.06 -12.56 -0.11
N GLU A 21 6.89 -13.04 0.30
CA GLU A 21 5.81 -12.21 0.78
C GLU A 21 6.20 -11.80 2.21
N ASN A 22 6.69 -10.58 2.36
CA ASN A 22 7.01 -10.03 3.66
C ASN A 22 5.71 -9.90 4.45
N ARG A 23 5.71 -10.48 5.66
CA ARG A 23 4.64 -10.32 6.64
C ARG A 23 5.15 -9.47 7.78
N ILE A 24 4.52 -8.32 7.96
CA ILE A 24 4.85 -7.39 9.04
C ILE A 24 3.61 -7.11 9.89
N ILE A 25 3.81 -7.06 11.20
CA ILE A 25 2.78 -6.65 12.16
C ILE A 25 3.03 -5.18 12.47
N VAL A 26 2.01 -4.36 12.26
CA VAL A 26 2.07 -2.92 12.53
C VAL A 26 0.92 -2.53 13.45
N LYS A 27 1.06 -1.38 14.11
CA LYS A 27 0.04 -0.82 14.97
C LYS A 27 -0.45 0.50 14.39
N ILE A 28 -1.76 0.60 14.16
CA ILE A 28 -2.41 1.80 13.62
C ILE A 28 -3.59 2.13 14.54
N MET A 29 -3.66 3.36 15.05
CA MET A 29 -4.71 3.82 15.98
C MET A 29 -4.86 2.92 17.22
N GLY A 30 -3.76 2.33 17.66
CA GLY A 30 -3.74 1.41 18.79
C GLY A 30 -4.09 -0.05 18.47
N ASP A 31 -4.57 -0.35 17.26
CA ASP A 31 -4.97 -1.70 16.84
C ASP A 31 -3.87 -2.35 15.99
N GLU A 32 -3.67 -3.66 16.14
CA GLU A 32 -2.65 -4.41 15.40
C GLU A 32 -3.19 -4.92 14.06
N TYR A 33 -2.40 -4.74 13.00
CA TYR A 33 -2.71 -5.18 11.66
C TYR A 33 -1.55 -5.99 11.08
N VAL A 34 -1.89 -7.08 10.38
CA VAL A 34 -0.92 -7.88 9.63
C VAL A 34 -0.93 -7.42 8.18
N ILE A 35 0.16 -6.82 7.73
CA ILE A 35 0.35 -6.42 6.33
C ILE A 35 1.17 -7.50 5.64
N ARG A 36 0.71 -7.90 4.45
CA ARG A 36 1.40 -8.82 3.55
C ARG A 36 1.72 -8.09 2.25
N GLY A 37 2.96 -8.16 1.79
CA GLY A 37 3.37 -7.50 0.55
C GLY A 37 4.81 -7.79 0.16
N THR A 38 5.22 -7.24 -0.97
CA THR A 38 6.59 -7.34 -1.49
C THR A 38 7.48 -6.19 -1.04
N ASP A 39 6.90 -5.17 -0.40
CA ASP A 39 7.65 -4.01 0.09
C ASP A 39 8.51 -4.38 1.30
N SER A 40 9.57 -3.60 1.51
CA SER A 40 10.45 -3.80 2.65
C SER A 40 9.75 -3.42 3.96
N PRO A 41 10.07 -4.09 5.09
CA PRO A 41 9.55 -3.73 6.41
C PRO A 41 9.72 -2.23 6.73
N GLU A 42 10.89 -1.66 6.39
CA GLU A 42 11.22 -0.25 6.65
C GLU A 42 10.38 0.71 5.80
N TYR A 43 9.98 0.31 4.59
CA TYR A 43 9.05 1.09 3.79
C TYR A 43 7.67 1.10 4.43
N ILE A 44 7.16 -0.07 4.83
CA ILE A 44 5.86 -0.19 5.47
C ILE A 44 5.81 0.59 6.79
N GLU A 45 6.85 0.53 7.62
CA GLU A 45 6.94 1.33 8.84
C GLU A 45 6.89 2.83 8.58
N ARG A 46 7.55 3.32 7.52
CA ARG A 46 7.47 4.72 7.11
C ARG A 46 6.06 5.12 6.69
N VAL A 47 5.36 4.27 5.95
CA VAL A 47 3.97 4.50 5.55
C VAL A 47 3.06 4.55 6.79
N VAL A 48 3.22 3.62 7.72
CA VAL A 48 2.45 3.58 8.98
C VAL A 48 2.70 4.84 9.81
N SER A 49 3.96 5.25 9.97
CA SER A 49 4.34 6.47 10.70
C SER A 49 3.70 7.72 10.08
N TYR A 50 3.68 7.81 8.76
CA TYR A 50 3.02 8.92 8.06
C TYR A 50 1.50 8.92 8.27
N VAL A 51 0.85 7.75 8.22
CA VAL A 51 -0.60 7.62 8.49
C VAL A 51 -0.94 8.03 9.94
N GLU A 52 -0.17 7.57 10.93
CA GLU A 52 -0.35 7.95 12.33
C GLU A 52 -0.15 9.47 12.53
N GLY A 53 0.82 10.09 11.88
CA GLY A 53 1.00 11.54 11.94
C GLY A 53 -0.20 12.33 11.41
N ILE A 54 -0.88 11.83 10.37
CA ILE A 54 -2.12 12.42 9.88
C ILE A 54 -3.25 12.25 10.89
N ILE A 55 -3.36 11.07 11.50
CA ILE A 55 -4.36 10.77 12.53
C ILE A 55 -4.18 11.70 13.74
N ASP A 56 -2.94 11.90 14.19
CA ASP A 56 -2.61 12.79 15.29
C ASP A 56 -3.01 14.24 14.97
N ALA A 57 -2.67 14.74 13.78
CA ALA A 57 -3.08 16.07 13.34
C ALA A 57 -4.61 16.23 13.27
N ILE A 58 -5.34 15.20 12.83
CA ILE A 58 -6.80 15.20 12.85
C ILE A 58 -7.28 15.28 14.30
N ASN A 59 -6.79 14.43 15.20
CA ASN A 59 -7.21 14.43 16.59
C ASN A 59 -6.92 15.75 17.31
N GLU A 60 -5.80 16.41 17.00
CA GLU A 60 -5.44 17.72 17.56
C GLU A 60 -6.32 18.86 17.03
N SER A 61 -6.70 18.80 15.75
CA SER A 61 -7.48 19.88 15.10
C SER A 61 -8.97 19.88 15.46
N GLN A 62 -9.51 18.75 15.93
CA GLN A 62 -10.94 18.59 16.16
C GLN A 62 -11.31 18.91 17.61
N ASN A 63 -12.16 19.92 17.80
CA ASN A 63 -12.62 20.34 19.13
C ASN A 63 -13.62 19.34 19.75
N ASN A 64 -14.19 18.42 18.95
CA ASN A 64 -15.07 17.35 19.40
C ASN A 64 -14.40 16.00 19.25
N LYS A 65 -14.60 15.09 20.22
CA LYS A 65 -14.04 13.73 20.18
C LYS A 65 -14.70 12.92 19.06
N LEU A 66 -13.98 12.73 17.97
CA LEU A 66 -14.36 11.82 16.89
C LEU A 66 -14.14 10.36 17.33
N ASN A 67 -14.92 9.44 16.77
CA ASN A 67 -14.66 8.02 16.93
C ASN A 67 -13.57 7.54 15.94
N LYS A 68 -13.01 6.34 16.19
CA LYS A 68 -11.92 5.80 15.36
C LYS A 68 -12.28 5.73 13.86
N CYS A 69 -13.50 5.31 13.53
CA CYS A 69 -13.95 5.20 12.14
C CYS A 69 -13.99 6.57 11.43
N GLN A 70 -14.49 7.61 12.11
CA GLN A 70 -14.54 8.97 11.57
C GLN A 70 -13.13 9.50 11.30
N VAL A 71 -12.21 9.29 12.24
CA VAL A 71 -10.81 9.69 12.08
C VAL A 71 -10.15 8.95 10.92
N ALA A 72 -10.36 7.64 10.79
CA ALA A 72 -9.84 6.86 9.68
C ALA A 72 -10.37 7.34 8.31
N VAL A 73 -11.66 7.69 8.21
CA VAL A 73 -12.25 8.25 6.99
C VAL A 73 -11.63 9.61 6.64
N LEU A 74 -11.41 10.48 7.61
CA LEU A 74 -10.77 11.78 7.39
C LEU A 74 -9.30 11.61 6.99
N ALA A 75 -8.57 10.67 7.59
CA ALA A 75 -7.20 10.35 7.21
C ALA A 75 -7.13 9.86 5.77
N ALA A 76 -8.02 8.93 5.38
CA ALA A 76 -8.13 8.46 4.01
C ALA A 76 -8.44 9.59 3.01
N LEU A 77 -9.37 10.49 3.36
CA LEU A 77 -9.72 11.64 2.53
C LEU A 77 -8.51 12.57 2.34
N ARG A 78 -7.77 12.84 3.41
CA ARG A 78 -6.57 13.69 3.35
C ARG A 78 -5.48 13.08 2.46
N ILE A 79 -5.18 11.79 2.64
CA ILE A 79 -4.17 11.09 1.82
C ILE A 79 -4.59 11.06 0.35
N ALA A 80 -5.88 10.83 0.08
CA ALA A 80 -6.40 10.88 -1.28
C ALA A 80 -6.23 12.28 -1.90
N ASP A 81 -6.58 13.34 -1.18
CA ASP A 81 -6.39 14.72 -1.65
C ASP A 81 -4.92 15.04 -1.95
N GLU A 82 -3.99 14.65 -1.06
CA GLU A 82 -2.55 14.82 -1.29
C GLU A 82 -2.09 14.06 -2.55
N LEU A 83 -2.56 12.82 -2.75
CA LEU A 83 -2.27 12.05 -3.96
C LEU A 83 -2.83 12.69 -5.24
N TYR A 84 -4.06 13.22 -5.19
CA TYR A 84 -4.68 13.86 -6.34
C TYR A 84 -3.95 15.15 -6.73
N LYS A 85 -3.57 15.98 -5.75
CA LYS A 85 -2.76 17.19 -5.98
C LYS A 85 -1.41 16.85 -6.59
N LEU A 86 -0.71 15.83 -6.07
CA LEU A 86 0.57 15.38 -6.62
C LEU A 86 0.44 14.90 -8.08
N ARG A 87 -0.65 14.19 -8.41
CA ARG A 87 -0.93 13.76 -9.78
C ARG A 87 -1.18 14.94 -10.72
N GLN A 88 -1.90 15.96 -10.26
CA GLN A 88 -2.12 17.19 -11.04
C GLN A 88 -0.82 17.95 -11.29
N GLU A 89 0.03 18.08 -10.28
CA GLU A 89 1.35 18.71 -10.41
C GLU A 89 2.24 17.95 -11.39
N TYR A 90 2.24 16.62 -11.33
CA TYR A 90 2.98 15.79 -12.28
C TYR A 90 2.48 15.97 -13.72
N GLN A 91 1.17 16.00 -13.94
CA GLN A 91 0.58 16.26 -15.26
C GLN A 91 0.97 17.63 -15.79
N TYR A 92 0.88 18.67 -14.95
CA TYR A 92 1.28 20.02 -15.31
C TYR A 92 2.76 20.09 -15.74
N LEU A 93 3.64 19.41 -14.99
CA LEU A 93 5.07 19.37 -15.32
C LEU A 93 5.34 18.59 -16.63
N ASP A 94 4.64 17.49 -16.86
CA ASP A 94 4.77 16.70 -18.09
C ASP A 94 4.33 17.49 -19.32
N ASP A 95 3.25 18.27 -19.23
CA ASP A 95 2.78 19.11 -20.33
C ASP A 95 3.76 20.25 -20.64
N LEU A 96 4.32 20.89 -19.61
CA LEU A 96 5.36 21.92 -19.79
C LEU A 96 6.61 21.36 -20.49
N LEU A 97 7.02 20.12 -20.15
CA LEU A 97 8.14 19.44 -20.80
C LEU A 97 7.86 19.09 -22.28
N LYS A 98 6.59 18.87 -22.65
CA LYS A 98 6.19 18.65 -24.05
C LYS A 98 6.19 19.94 -24.85
N GLU A 99 5.72 21.05 -24.27
CA GLU A 99 5.69 22.36 -24.94
C GLU A 99 7.10 22.93 -25.20
N SER A 100 8.09 22.53 -24.40
CA SER A 100 9.49 22.93 -24.56
C SER A 100 10.29 22.08 -25.58
N LYS A 101 9.68 21.08 -26.22
CA LYS A 101 10.29 20.27 -27.28
C LYS A 101 9.78 20.69 -28.66
#